data_AF-A0A0L7R376-F1
#
_entry.id   AF-A0A0L7R376-F1
#
_cell.length_a   1.000
_cell.length_b   1.000
_cell.length_c   1.000
_cell.angle_alpha   90.00
_cell.angle_beta   90.00
_cell.angle_gamma   90.00
#
_symmetry.space_group_name_H-M   'P 1'
#
loop_
_entity.id
_entity.type
_entity.pdbx_description
1 polymer ?
#
loop_
_entity_poly.entity_id
_entity_poly.type
_entity_poly.pdbx_seq_one_letter_code
_entity_poly.pdbx_strand_id
1 'polypeptide(L)'
;MNVIIVLMIVVALCAAAPQYYIHQELVYQHPANILNSAIEDTLPNELRNNFYKNPRIAARLAKESWISNKEMQVTDRDTDRIPREKVYNVLHNAGFIRK
;
A
#
# COMPACT_ATOMS: atom_id res chain seq x y z
N MET A 1 -7.93 46.32 23.86
CA MET A 1 -7.84 45.03 24.58
C MET A 1 -8.68 43.95 23.89
N ASN A 2 -9.96 44.20 23.58
CA ASN A 2 -10.84 43.20 22.95
C ASN A 2 -10.41 42.72 21.55
N VAL A 3 -9.88 43.61 20.69
CA VAL A 3 -9.49 43.25 19.31
C VAL A 3 -8.30 42.27 19.28
N ILE A 4 -7.35 42.44 20.20
CA ILE A 4 -6.17 41.57 20.30
C ILE A 4 -6.57 40.16 20.77
N ILE A 5 -7.52 40.08 21.70
CA ILE A 5 -8.04 38.79 22.21
C ILE A 5 -8.77 38.04 21.10
N VAL A 6 -9.61 38.72 20.32
CA VAL A 6 -10.32 38.12 19.18
C VAL A 6 -9.34 37.62 18.12
N LEU A 7 -8.28 38.38 17.83
CA LEU A 7 -7.26 37.99 16.85
C LEU A 7 -6.47 36.76 17.32
N MET A 8 -6.13 36.68 18.60
CA MET A 8 -5.48 35.50 19.19
C MET A 8 -6.35 34.25 19.13
N ILE A 9 -7.67 34.38 19.35
CA ILE A 9 -8.62 33.26 19.27
C ILE A 9 -8.74 32.75 17.83
N VAL A 10 -8.83 33.64 16.84
CA VAL A 10 -8.90 33.27 15.41
C VAL A 10 -7.62 32.57 14.96
N VAL A 11 -6.45 33.08 15.35
CA VAL A 11 -5.16 32.45 15.04
C VAL A 11 -5.05 31.06 15.68
N ALA A 12 -5.51 30.89 16.92
CA ALA A 12 -5.51 29.59 17.60
C ALA A 12 -6.45 28.57 16.93
N LEU A 13 -7.65 29.00 16.52
CA LEU A 13 -8.60 28.15 15.77
C LEU A 13 -8.05 27.75 14.38
N CYS A 14 -7.43 28.68 13.65
CA CYS A 14 -6.82 28.39 12.35
C CYS A 14 -5.57 27.49 12.47
N ALA A 15 -4.80 27.60 13.55
CA ALA A 15 -3.63 26.75 13.79
C ALA A 15 -4.00 25.34 14.31
N ALA A 16 -5.16 25.17 14.94
CA ALA A 16 -5.66 23.87 15.41
C ALA A 16 -6.48 23.10 14.35
N ALA A 17 -6.98 23.77 13.31
CA ALA A 17 -7.75 23.17 12.22
C ALA A 17 -7.05 22.04 11.41
N PRO A 18 -5.72 22.02 11.17
CA PRO A 18 -5.13 20.99 10.31
C PRO A 18 -5.01 19.63 11.00
N GLN A 19 -5.29 19.53 12.29
CA GLN A 19 -5.19 18.28 13.06
C GLN A 19 -6.32 17.29 12.75
N TYR A 20 -7.48 17.79 12.30
CA TYR A 20 -8.68 16.98 12.03
C TYR A 20 -8.82 16.53 10.57
N TYR A 21 -7.96 17.01 9.66
CA TYR A 21 -7.98 16.65 8.24
C TYR A 21 -6.97 15.56 7.87
N ILE A 22 -6.17 15.06 8.81
CA ILE A 22 -5.25 13.95 8.57
C ILE A 22 -5.94 12.63 8.96
N HIS A 23 -7.00 12.27 8.23
CA HIS A 23 -7.32 10.86 8.03
C HIS A 23 -6.66 10.40 6.73
N GLN A 24 -5.34 10.50 6.67
CA GLN A 24 -4.59 9.53 5.88
C GLN A 24 -4.39 8.36 6.82
N GLU A 25 -5.26 7.35 6.72
CA GLU A 25 -4.81 6.02 7.07
C GLU A 25 -3.52 5.80 6.28
N LEU A 26 -2.38 5.85 6.97
CA LEU A 26 -1.09 5.50 6.39
C LEU A 26 -1.15 3.98 6.17
N VAL A 27 -1.85 3.56 5.13
CA VAL A 27 -2.00 2.14 4.82
C VAL A 27 -0.68 1.69 4.23
N TYR A 28 0.19 1.14 5.08
CA TYR A 28 1.49 0.64 4.66
C TYR A 28 1.32 -0.50 3.67
N GLN A 29 2.02 -0.41 2.53
CA GLN A 29 2.07 -1.48 1.55
C GLN A 29 2.51 -2.80 2.19
N HIS A 30 1.89 -3.90 1.78
CA HIS A 30 2.28 -5.23 2.24
C HIS A 30 3.76 -5.49 1.92
N PRO A 31 4.55 -6.09 2.83
CA PRO A 31 5.99 -6.30 2.62
C PRO A 31 6.33 -7.05 1.33
N ALA A 32 5.49 -8.02 0.94
CA ALA A 32 5.64 -8.73 -0.33
C ALA A 32 5.54 -7.82 -1.57
N ASN A 33 4.72 -6.76 -1.52
CA ASN A 33 4.59 -5.82 -2.63
C ASN A 33 5.83 -4.93 -2.73
N ILE A 34 6.40 -4.53 -1.60
CA ILE A 34 7.66 -3.77 -1.53
C ILE A 34 8.79 -4.60 -2.12
N LEU A 35 8.91 -5.88 -1.70
CA LEU A 35 9.92 -6.79 -2.23
C LEU A 35 9.76 -7.03 -3.73
N ASN A 36 8.54 -7.28 -4.20
CA ASN A 36 8.28 -7.44 -5.62
C ASN A 36 8.64 -6.18 -6.41
N SER A 37 8.28 -4.98 -5.93
CA SER A 37 8.64 -3.73 -6.59
C SER A 37 10.17 -3.59 -6.70
N ALA A 38 10.90 -3.91 -5.63
CA ALA A 38 12.36 -3.86 -5.64
C ALA A 38 12.97 -4.86 -6.64
N ILE A 39 12.41 -6.08 -6.75
CA ILE A 39 12.86 -7.08 -7.72
C ILE A 39 12.52 -6.63 -9.16
N GLU A 40 11.31 -6.13 -9.39
CA GLU A 40 10.86 -5.61 -10.69
C GLU A 40 11.75 -4.45 -11.18
N ASP A 41 12.28 -3.65 -10.27
CA ASP A 41 13.22 -2.57 -10.60
C ASP A 41 14.60 -3.08 -11.05
N THR A 42 14.97 -4.32 -10.69
CA THR A 42 16.21 -4.95 -11.18
C THR A 42 16.07 -5.61 -12.55
N LEU A 43 14.85 -5.77 -13.06
CA LEU A 43 14.62 -6.46 -14.32
C LEU A 43 15.09 -5.63 -15.54
N PRO A 44 15.58 -6.29 -16.60
CA PRO A 44 15.81 -5.65 -17.90
C PRO A 44 14.55 -4.95 -18.43
N ASN A 45 14.72 -3.86 -19.17
CA ASN A 45 13.62 -3.01 -19.64
C ASN A 45 12.60 -3.72 -20.54
N GLU A 46 13.01 -4.83 -21.17
CA GLU A 46 12.19 -5.70 -22.01
C GLU A 46 11.21 -6.55 -21.18
N LEU A 47 11.58 -6.87 -19.94
CA LEU A 47 10.76 -7.65 -19.01
C LEU A 47 9.91 -6.77 -18.08
N ARG A 48 10.25 -5.49 -17.96
CA ARG A 48 9.49 -4.52 -17.17
C ARG A 48 8.18 -4.17 -17.86
N ASN A 49 7.09 -4.17 -17.11
CA ASN A 49 5.78 -3.81 -17.63
C ASN A 49 5.75 -2.33 -18.09
N ASN A 50 5.53 -2.12 -19.39
CA ASN A 50 5.48 -0.80 -20.02
C ASN A 50 4.39 0.11 -19.43
N PHE A 51 3.32 -0.46 -18.89
CA PHE A 51 2.21 0.28 -18.28
C PHE A 51 2.68 1.17 -17.13
N TYR A 52 3.63 0.70 -16.33
CA TYR A 52 4.15 1.42 -15.17
C TYR A 52 5.24 2.44 -15.50
N LYS A 53 5.72 2.50 -16.76
CA LYS A 53 6.72 3.49 -17.19
C LYS A 53 6.18 4.92 -17.18
N ASN A 54 4.86 5.09 -17.27
CA ASN A 54 4.24 6.41 -17.19
C ASN A 54 3.97 6.79 -15.72
N PRO A 55 4.65 7.83 -15.19
CA PRO A 55 4.53 8.20 -13.78
C PRO A 55 3.10 8.64 -13.41
N ARG A 56 2.32 9.18 -14.36
CA ARG A 56 0.92 9.56 -14.11
C ARG A 56 0.00 8.35 -13.96
N ILE A 57 0.28 7.27 -14.69
CA ILE A 57 -0.50 6.03 -14.62
C ILE A 57 -0.17 5.31 -13.31
N ALA A 58 1.11 5.17 -12.98
CA ALA A 58 1.55 4.59 -11.71
C ALA A 58 0.96 5.33 -10.50
N ALA A 59 1.00 6.67 -10.51
CA ALA A 59 0.48 7.49 -9.42
C ALA A 59 -1.07 7.45 -9.30
N ARG A 60 -1.79 7.14 -10.38
CA ARG A 60 -3.26 6.98 -10.34
C ARG A 60 -3.68 5.59 -9.88
N LEU A 61 -2.99 4.55 -10.33
CA LEU A 61 -3.27 3.18 -9.91
C LEU A 61 -2.98 2.99 -8.41
N ALA A 62 -1.99 3.70 -7.87
CA ALA A 62 -1.66 3.67 -6.45
C ALA A 62 -2.75 4.26 -5.54
N LYS A 63 -3.77 4.94 -6.09
CA LYS A 63 -4.79 5.64 -5.28
C LYS A 63 -6.09 4.87 -5.12
N GLU A 64 -6.56 4.14 -6.14
CA GLU A 64 -7.89 3.53 -6.12
C GLU A 64 -7.90 2.23 -6.93
N SER A 65 -8.17 1.10 -6.27
CA SER A 65 -8.25 -0.23 -6.92
C SER A 65 -9.61 -0.48 -7.56
N TRP A 66 -10.71 0.10 -7.07
CA TRP A 66 -12.02 -0.07 -7.69
C TRP A 66 -12.99 1.02 -7.26
N ILE A 67 -13.89 1.40 -8.17
CA ILE A 67 -14.98 2.40 -8.03
C ILE A 67 -15.96 2.12 -6.87
N SER A 68 -15.82 1.00 -6.16
CA SER A 68 -16.68 0.61 -5.05
C SER A 68 -15.85 0.22 -3.83
N ASN A 69 -16.40 0.57 -2.65
CA ASN A 69 -15.87 0.38 -1.31
C ASN A 69 -15.79 -1.10 -0.88
N LYS A 70 -15.17 -1.95 -1.70
CA LYS A 70 -15.09 -3.41 -1.50
C LYS A 70 -13.70 -4.01 -1.71
N GLU A 71 -12.77 -3.26 -2.30
CA GLU A 71 -11.39 -3.71 -2.43
C GLU A 71 -10.55 -3.02 -1.37
N MET A 72 -10.32 -3.73 -0.26
CA MET A 72 -9.43 -3.29 0.80
C MET A 72 -8.00 -3.70 0.45
N GLN A 73 -7.05 -2.85 0.76
CA GLN A 73 -5.63 -3.22 0.69
C GLN A 73 -5.38 -4.47 1.54
N VAL A 74 -4.69 -5.44 0.95
CA VAL A 74 -4.34 -6.68 1.65
C VAL A 74 -3.21 -6.39 2.63
N THR A 75 -3.56 -6.20 3.90
CA THR A 75 -2.60 -5.96 4.99
C THR A 75 -2.09 -7.25 5.61
N ASP A 76 -2.94 -8.26 5.72
CA ASP A 76 -2.60 -9.59 6.23
C ASP A 76 -3.09 -10.65 5.22
N ARG A 77 -2.19 -11.57 4.84
CA ARG A 77 -2.50 -12.66 3.92
C ARG A 77 -2.62 -13.95 4.72
N ASP A 78 -3.79 -14.58 4.67
CA ASP A 78 -3.96 -15.92 5.28
C ASP A 78 -2.95 -16.94 4.75
N THR A 79 -2.49 -16.78 3.52
CA THR A 79 -1.45 -17.62 2.93
C THR A 79 -0.11 -17.52 3.64
N ASP A 80 0.23 -16.36 4.23
CA ASP A 80 1.50 -16.18 4.94
C ASP A 80 1.53 -16.96 6.25
N ARG A 81 0.36 -17.36 6.77
CA ARG A 81 0.22 -18.26 7.93
C ARG A 81 0.50 -19.72 7.59
N ILE A 82 0.59 -20.07 6.30
CA ILE A 82 0.83 -21.45 5.86
C ILE A 82 2.35 -21.68 5.73
N PRO A 83 2.96 -22.56 6.54
CA PRO A 83 4.38 -22.86 6.43
C PRO A 83 4.75 -23.43 5.05
N ARG A 84 5.85 -22.95 4.46
CA ARG A 84 6.31 -23.38 3.13
C ARG A 84 6.62 -24.88 3.07
N GLU A 85 7.10 -25.45 4.17
CA GLU A 85 7.32 -26.91 4.31
C GLU A 85 6.03 -27.71 4.14
N LYS A 86 4.90 -27.21 4.66
CA LYS A 86 3.60 -27.86 4.50
C LYS A 86 3.15 -27.85 3.05
N VAL A 87 3.38 -26.74 2.34
CA VAL A 87 3.13 -26.65 0.89
C VAL A 87 4.00 -27.66 0.14
N TYR A 88 5.29 -27.73 0.45
CA TYR A 88 6.21 -28.70 -0.16
C TYR A 88 5.74 -30.14 0.06
N ASN A 89 5.38 -30.50 1.28
CA ASN A 89 4.92 -31.86 1.62
C ASN A 89 3.66 -32.25 0.84
N VAL A 90 2.70 -31.33 0.69
CA VAL A 90 1.48 -31.56 -0.10
C VAL A 90 1.83 -31.79 -1.57
N LEU A 91 2.69 -30.95 -2.15
CA LEU A 91 3.10 -31.05 -3.55
C LEU A 91 3.94 -32.31 -3.83
N HIS A 92 4.81 -32.69 -2.89
CA HIS A 92 5.60 -33.92 -2.97
C HIS A 92 4.70 -35.17 -2.93
N ASN A 93 3.78 -35.24 -1.97
CA ASN A 93 2.86 -36.37 -1.81
C ASN A 93 1.89 -36.50 -2.99
N ALA A 94 1.55 -35.39 -3.65
CA ALA A 94 0.74 -35.36 -4.87
C ALA A 94 1.55 -35.70 -6.14
N GLY A 95 2.85 -35.94 -6.04
CA GLY A 95 3.71 -36.31 -7.18
C GLY A 95 4.14 -35.13 -8.07
N PHE A 96 3.90 -33.88 -7.67
CA PHE A 96 4.28 -32.69 -8.45
C PHE A 96 5.75 -32.29 -8.25
N ILE A 97 6.38 -32.73 -7.17
CA ILE A 97 7.79 -32.44 -6.88
C ILE A 97 8.57 -33.75 -6.74
N ARG A 98 9.62 -33.90 -7.55
CA ARG A 98 10.57 -35.02 -7.42
C ARG A 98 11.65 -34.65 -6.42
N LYS A 99 12.09 -35.67 -5.70
CA LYS A 99 13.11 -35.60 -4.65
C LYS A 99 14.46 -35.14 -5.21
#